data_AF-K1UBQ6-F1
#
_entry.id   AF-K1UBQ6-F1
#
_cell.length_a   1.000
_cell.length_b   1.000
_cell.length_c   1.000
_cell.angle_alpha   90.00
_cell.angle_beta   90.00
_cell.angle_gamma   90.00
#
_symmetry.space_group_name_H-M   'P 1'
#
loop_
_entity.id
_entity.type
_entity.pdbx_description
1 polymer ?
#
loop_
_entity_poly.entity_id
_entity_poly.type
_entity_poly.pdbx_seq_one_letter_code
_entity_poly.pdbx_strand_id
1 'polypeptide(L)'
;MLWLMRHPIPYESVRYNDNRVSLYAGQDGKCAVTGKELDVQTCVCYRKSNECKKGKDSYQNLMLLSLQGWVIVSSENIESVAALVKEYSLNAKAITKVNKLRATAGLPLLAIE
;
A
#
# COMPACT_ATOMS: atom_id res chain seq x y z
N MET A 1 -7.31 -10.76 -10.41
CA MET A 1 -8.29 -9.69 -10.68
C MET A 1 -9.75 -10.11 -10.42
N LEU A 2 -10.29 -11.16 -11.08
CA LEU A 2 -11.71 -11.58 -10.94
C LEU A 2 -12.19 -11.76 -9.49
N TRP A 3 -11.31 -12.25 -8.62
CA TRP A 3 -11.62 -12.41 -7.20
C TRP A 3 -12.00 -11.07 -6.53
N LEU A 4 -11.27 -9.98 -6.79
CA LEU A 4 -11.54 -8.66 -6.20
C LEU A 4 -12.89 -8.08 -6.61
N MET A 5 -13.35 -8.38 -7.83
CA MET A 5 -14.67 -7.96 -8.35
C MET A 5 -15.81 -8.70 -7.66
N ARG A 6 -15.61 -9.98 -7.33
CA ARG A 6 -16.62 -10.82 -6.67
C ARG A 6 -16.67 -10.66 -5.16
N HIS A 7 -15.67 -10.03 -4.56
CA HIS A 7 -15.54 -9.87 -3.10
C HIS A 7 -15.37 -8.39 -2.72
N PRO A 8 -16.36 -7.51 -2.98
CA PRO A 8 -16.31 -6.13 -2.51
C PRO A 8 -16.23 -6.07 -0.98
N ILE A 9 -15.50 -5.11 -0.42
CA ILE A 9 -15.54 -4.84 1.02
C ILE A 9 -16.87 -4.14 1.33
N PRO A 10 -17.77 -4.75 2.16
CA PRO A 10 -19.14 -4.27 2.32
C PRO A 10 -19.26 -2.88 2.96
N TYR A 11 -18.31 -2.50 3.81
CA TYR A 11 -18.32 -1.24 4.55
C TYR A 11 -17.50 -0.12 3.88
N GLU A 12 -17.02 -0.34 2.65
CA GLU A 12 -16.29 0.65 1.88
C GLU A 12 -17.14 1.16 0.70
N SER A 13 -16.81 2.33 0.17
CA SER A 13 -17.59 2.96 -0.90
C SER A 13 -17.54 2.15 -2.20
N VAL A 14 -18.53 2.34 -3.08
CA VAL A 14 -18.51 1.78 -4.45
C VAL A 14 -17.23 2.20 -5.18
N ARG A 15 -16.90 3.50 -5.10
CA ARG A 15 -15.67 4.07 -5.68
C ARG A 15 -14.40 3.41 -5.16
N TYR A 16 -14.34 3.10 -3.86
CA TYR A 16 -13.19 2.40 -3.27
C TYR A 16 -13.04 1.00 -3.86
N ASN A 17 -14.13 0.22 -3.91
CA ASN A 17 -14.11 -1.14 -4.44
C ASN A 17 -13.75 -1.17 -5.94
N ASP A 18 -14.29 -0.25 -6.74
CA ASP A 18 -13.96 -0.12 -8.17
C ASP A 18 -12.49 0.27 -8.39
N ASN A 19 -11.99 1.22 -7.58
CA ASN A 19 -10.58 1.62 -7.63
C ASN A 19 -9.67 0.49 -7.19
N ARG A 20 -10.08 -0.38 -6.27
CA ARG A 20 -9.29 -1.55 -5.86
C ARG A 20 -9.05 -2.50 -7.02
N VAL A 21 -10.07 -2.77 -7.84
CA VAL A 21 -9.94 -3.57 -9.07
C VAL A 21 -9.03 -2.86 -10.08
N SER A 22 -9.27 -1.57 -10.30
CA SER A 22 -8.48 -0.75 -11.22
C SER A 22 -7.00 -0.67 -10.82
N LEU A 23 -6.70 -0.57 -9.52
CA LEU A 23 -5.34 -0.56 -9.00
C LEU A 23 -4.65 -1.90 -9.18
N TYR A 24 -5.35 -3.01 -9.01
CA TYR A 24 -4.76 -4.32 -9.28
C TYR A 24 -4.32 -4.42 -10.74
N ALA A 25 -5.13 -3.92 -11.69
CA ALA A 25 -4.75 -3.84 -13.09
C ALA A 25 -3.56 -2.87 -13.31
N GLY A 26 -3.67 -1.64 -12.80
CA GLY A 26 -2.67 -0.60 -13.00
C GLY A 26 -1.34 -0.84 -12.30
N GLN A 27 -1.31 -1.71 -11.28
CA GLN A 27 -0.10 -2.16 -10.60
C GLN A 27 0.43 -3.49 -11.13
N ASP A 28 -0.10 -4.01 -12.24
CA ASP A 28 0.33 -5.29 -12.82
C ASP A 28 0.26 -6.45 -11.81
N GLY A 29 -0.77 -6.45 -10.96
CA GLY A 29 -0.95 -7.44 -9.91
C GLY A 29 0.13 -7.42 -8.82
N LYS A 30 0.98 -6.38 -8.75
CA LYS A 30 2.11 -6.29 -7.81
C LYS A 30 1.90 -5.27 -6.70
N CYS A 31 2.59 -5.49 -5.59
CA CYS A 31 2.61 -4.57 -4.46
C CYS A 31 3.29 -3.25 -4.87
N ALA A 32 2.64 -2.12 -4.57
CA ALA A 32 3.14 -0.80 -4.93
C ALA A 32 4.44 -0.37 -4.20
N VAL A 33 4.86 -1.14 -3.19
CA VAL A 33 6.08 -0.94 -2.39
C VAL A 33 7.11 -2.02 -2.69
N THR A 34 6.78 -3.30 -2.51
CA THR A 34 7.73 -4.40 -2.63
C THR A 34 7.92 -4.93 -4.05
N GLY A 35 7.01 -4.59 -4.98
CA GLY A 35 7.03 -5.08 -6.36
C GLY A 35 6.74 -6.58 -6.53
N LYS A 36 6.51 -7.33 -5.45
CA LYS A 36 6.09 -8.73 -5.50
C LYS A 36 4.62 -8.87 -5.87
N GLU A 37 4.27 -10.03 -6.41
CA GLU A 37 2.88 -10.36 -6.72
C GLU A 37 1.98 -10.27 -5.48
N LEU A 38 0.77 -9.77 -5.70
CA LEU A 38 -0.27 -9.67 -4.69
C LEU A 38 -1.13 -10.92 -4.71
N ASP A 39 -1.28 -11.52 -3.53
CA ASP A 39 -2.40 -12.40 -3.27
C ASP A 39 -3.67 -11.55 -3.11
N VAL A 40 -4.64 -11.78 -3.99
CA VAL A 40 -5.91 -11.06 -4.03
C VAL A 40 -6.72 -11.22 -2.74
N GLN A 41 -6.53 -12.30 -1.98
CA GLN A 41 -7.28 -12.57 -0.75
C GLN A 41 -6.75 -11.78 0.45
N THR A 42 -5.45 -11.49 0.45
CA THR A 42 -4.74 -10.89 1.59
C THR A 42 -4.20 -9.49 1.30
N CYS A 43 -4.26 -9.02 0.05
CA CYS A 43 -3.80 -7.68 -0.30
C CYS A 43 -4.60 -6.58 0.41
N VAL A 44 -3.88 -5.53 0.80
CA VAL A 44 -4.42 -4.39 1.54
C VAL A 44 -4.55 -3.20 0.61
N CYS A 45 -5.71 -2.57 0.56
CA CYS A 45 -5.91 -1.32 -0.16
C CYS A 45 -5.69 -0.13 0.77
N TYR A 46 -4.51 0.46 0.65
CA TYR A 46 -3.98 1.50 1.53
C TYR A 46 -4.35 2.91 1.03
N ARG A 47 -4.77 3.77 1.96
CA ARG A 47 -5.01 5.21 1.74
C ARG A 47 -3.74 5.98 2.10
N LYS A 48 -3.24 6.78 1.18
CA LYS A 48 -1.98 7.53 1.37
C LYS A 48 -2.15 8.70 2.36
N SER A 49 -3.34 9.30 2.42
CA SER A 49 -3.68 10.36 3.36
C SER A 49 -4.37 9.85 4.61
N ASN A 50 -4.08 10.43 5.78
CA ASN A 50 -4.71 10.13 7.07
C ASN A 50 -6.11 10.77 7.27
N GLU A 51 -6.63 11.51 6.28
CA GLU A 51 -7.92 12.19 6.41
C GLU A 51 -9.10 11.20 6.42
N CYS A 52 -10.16 11.56 7.16
CA CYS A 52 -11.37 10.74 7.34
C CYS A 52 -11.93 10.18 6.03
N LYS A 53 -12.43 8.94 6.07
CA LYS A 53 -12.87 8.11 4.93
C LYS A 53 -13.82 8.76 3.91
N LYS A 54 -14.53 9.85 4.24
CA LYS A 54 -15.58 10.41 3.36
C LYS A 54 -14.98 11.27 2.24
N GLY A 55 -15.03 10.76 1.00
CA GLY A 55 -14.85 11.55 -0.23
C GLY A 55 -13.46 11.50 -0.87
N LYS A 56 -12.45 10.87 -0.24
CA LYS A 56 -11.07 10.83 -0.73
C LYS A 56 -10.59 9.46 -1.22
N ASP A 57 -11.50 8.57 -1.58
CA ASP A 57 -11.20 7.31 -2.29
C ASP A 57 -10.87 7.56 -3.77
N SER A 58 -10.14 8.63 -4.09
CA SER A 58 -9.63 8.84 -5.46
C SER A 58 -8.58 7.80 -5.78
N TYR A 59 -8.50 7.41 -7.05
CA TYR A 59 -7.51 6.44 -7.52
C TYR A 59 -6.08 6.85 -7.12
N GLN A 60 -5.78 8.14 -7.22
CA GLN A 60 -4.47 8.71 -6.88
C GLN A 60 -4.15 8.62 -5.38
N ASN A 61 -5.15 8.55 -4.51
CA ASN A 61 -4.97 8.43 -3.05
C ASN A 61 -4.87 6.98 -2.57
N LEU A 62 -5.15 6.00 -3.44
CA LEU A 62 -5.16 4.59 -3.10
C LEU A 62 -3.95 3.85 -3.69
N MET A 63 -3.60 2.72 -3.10
CA MET A 63 -2.66 1.73 -3.65
C MET A 63 -2.86 0.36 -3.02
N LEU A 64 -2.56 -0.70 -3.75
CA LEU A 64 -2.56 -2.05 -3.21
C LEU A 64 -1.18 -2.45 -2.70
N LEU A 65 -1.16 -3.05 -1.52
CA LEU A 65 0.02 -3.52 -0.82
C LEU A 65 -0.12 -5.00 -0.45
N SER A 66 1.01 -5.71 -0.39
CA SER A 66 1.08 -6.96 0.36
C SER A 66 1.06 -6.64 1.86
N LEU A 67 0.89 -7.65 2.71
CA LEU A 67 0.99 -7.48 4.17
C LEU A 67 2.34 -6.87 4.57
N GLN A 68 3.44 -7.33 3.97
CA GLN A 68 4.78 -6.80 4.20
C GLN A 68 4.90 -5.35 3.71
N GLY A 69 4.35 -5.04 2.53
CA GLY A 69 4.30 -3.67 2.01
C GLY A 69 3.52 -2.72 2.92
N TRP A 70 2.43 -3.20 3.52
CA TRP A 70 1.65 -2.46 4.51
C TRP A 70 2.44 -2.23 5.80
N VAL A 71 3.12 -3.24 6.33
CA VAL A 71 4.01 -3.11 7.51
C VAL A 71 5.09 -2.05 7.26
N ILE A 72 5.74 -2.06 6.10
CA ILE A 72 6.77 -1.07 5.74
C ILE A 72 6.26 0.37 5.83
N VAL A 73 5.00 0.63 5.45
CA VAL A 73 4.45 2.00 5.42
C VAL A 73 3.67 2.39 6.69
N SER A 74 3.29 1.43 7.54
CA SER A 74 2.41 1.67 8.70
C SER A 74 3.04 1.34 10.06
N SER A 75 4.14 0.58 10.12
CA SER A 75 4.77 0.18 11.38
C SER A 75 5.69 1.26 11.96
N GLU A 76 5.61 1.46 13.28
CA GLU A 76 6.55 2.27 14.08
C GLU A 76 7.84 1.51 14.41
N ASN A 77 7.83 0.18 14.38
CA ASN A 77 9.00 -0.64 14.68
C ASN A 77 10.00 -0.60 13.51
N ILE A 78 11.01 0.26 13.64
CA ILE A 78 12.05 0.48 12.62
C ILE A 78 12.86 -0.78 12.34
N GLU A 79 13.15 -1.62 13.34
CA GLU A 79 13.93 -2.85 13.14
C GLU A 79 13.20 -3.83 12.23
N SER A 80 11.90 -4.03 12.47
CA SER A 80 11.05 -4.87 11.61
C SER A 80 10.96 -4.30 10.20
N VAL A 81 10.83 -2.98 10.05
CA VAL A 81 10.78 -2.35 8.73
C VAL A 81 12.13 -2.47 8.01
N ALA A 82 13.25 -2.27 8.70
CA ALA A 82 14.59 -2.40 8.14
C ALA A 82 14.87 -3.84 7.65
N ALA A 83 14.44 -4.85 8.41
CA ALA A 83 14.52 -6.24 7.99
C ALA A 83 13.76 -6.49 6.68
N LEU A 84 12.54 -5.96 6.55
CA LEU A 84 11.75 -6.06 5.32
C LEU A 84 12.35 -5.25 4.16
N VAL A 85 12.86 -4.04 4.41
CA VAL A 85 13.53 -3.21 3.40
C VAL A 85 14.70 -3.98 2.77
N LYS A 86 15.48 -4.69 3.59
CA LYS A 86 16.58 -5.54 3.15
C LYS A 86 16.09 -6.79 2.43
N GLU A 87 15.12 -7.52 2.99
CA GLU A 87 14.53 -8.73 2.40
C GLU A 87 14.00 -8.46 0.98
N TYR A 88 13.30 -7.35 0.79
CA TYR A 88 12.72 -6.96 -0.50
C TYR A 88 13.66 -6.11 -1.36
N SER A 89 14.89 -5.85 -0.89
CA SER A 89 15.92 -5.09 -1.61
C SER A 89 15.40 -3.76 -2.17
N LEU A 90 14.70 -2.98 -1.33
CA LEU A 90 14.12 -1.71 -1.75
C LEU A 90 15.23 -0.69 -2.08
N ASN A 91 15.21 -0.17 -3.29
CA ASN A 91 16.17 0.86 -3.72
C ASN A 91 15.83 2.25 -3.15
N ALA A 92 16.77 3.19 -3.25
CA ALA A 92 16.62 4.57 -2.78
C ALA A 92 15.35 5.28 -3.31
N LYS A 93 14.93 4.99 -4.56
CA LYS A 93 13.70 5.54 -5.14
C LYS A 93 12.45 5.00 -4.45
N ALA A 94 12.41 3.70 -4.16
CA ALA A 94 11.33 3.07 -3.41
C ALA A 94 11.30 3.58 -1.97
N ILE A 95 12.45 3.68 -1.31
CA ILE A 95 12.58 4.23 0.05
C ILE A 95 12.08 5.68 0.10
N THR A 96 12.44 6.51 -0.88
CA THR A 96 11.94 7.90 -0.97
C THR A 96 10.41 7.94 -1.06
N LYS A 97 9.79 7.03 -1.83
CA LYS A 97 8.33 6.92 -1.92
C LYS A 97 7.71 6.47 -0.59
N VAL A 98 8.31 5.48 0.07
CA VAL A 98 7.88 4.99 1.39
C VAL A 98 7.98 6.11 2.43
N ASN A 99 9.07 6.86 2.46
CA ASN A 99 9.27 7.96 3.40
C ASN A 99 8.24 9.08 3.23
N LYS A 100 7.77 9.37 2.01
CA LYS A 100 6.64 10.29 1.80
C LYS A 100 5.34 9.80 2.46
N LEU A 101 5.06 8.50 2.37
CA LEU A 101 3.89 7.89 3.00
C LEU A 101 4.03 7.89 4.53
N ARG A 102 5.19 7.48 5.04
CA ARG A 102 5.50 7.47 6.48
C ARG A 102 5.46 8.87 7.08
N ALA A 103 5.99 9.88 6.41
CA ALA A 103 5.90 11.28 6.83
C ALA A 103 4.45 11.76 6.93
N THR A 104 3.61 11.41 5.95
CA THR A 104 2.16 11.75 5.97
C THR A 104 1.45 11.07 7.14
N ALA A 105 1.91 9.87 7.51
CA ALA A 105 1.40 9.12 8.63
C ALA A 105 1.97 9.54 10.01
N GLY A 106 2.96 10.45 10.05
CA GLY A 106 3.66 10.82 11.29
C GLY A 106 4.65 9.75 11.80
N LEU A 107 5.09 8.85 10.94
CA LEU A 107 5.97 7.72 11.29
C LEU A 107 7.46 8.05 11.07
N PRO A 108 8.38 7.39 11.81
CA PRO A 108 9.82 7.57 11.63
C PRO A 108 10.28 7.27 10.20
N LEU A 109 11.18 8.09 9.66
CA LEU A 109 11.71 7.92 8.30
C LEU A 109 12.82 6.85 8.26
N LEU A 110 12.91 6.16 7.12
CA LEU A 110 13.96 5.20 6.84
C LEU A 110 15.21 5.89 6.32
N ALA A 111 16.39 5.39 6.70
CA ALA A 111 17.65 5.82 6.12
C ALA A 111 17.72 5.48 4.63
N ILE A 112 18.32 6.38 3.84
CA ILE A 112 18.64 6.13 2.44
C ILE A 112 20.13 5.78 2.43
N GLU A 113 20.44 4.49 2.29
CA GLU A 113 21.80 3.99 2.07
C GLU A 113 22.15 3.98 0.58
#